data_AF-A0A931U1X5-F1
#
_entry.id   AF-A0A931U1X5-F1
#
_cell.length_a   1.000
_cell.length_b   1.000
_cell.length_c   1.000
_cell.angle_alpha   90.00
_cell.angle_beta   90.00
_cell.angle_gamma   90.00
#
_symmetry.space_group_name_H-M   'P 1'
#
loop_
_entity.id
_entity.type
_entity.pdbx_description
1 polymer ?
#
loop_
_entity_poly.entity_id
_entity_poly.type
_entity_poly.pdbx_seq_one_letter_code
_entity_poly.pdbx_strand_id
1 'polypeptide(L)'
;MGRVLAVANMKGGVGKTTVTVNLGAALAERGQRLLLVDMDPQSNLSIGLGIDVVALSQSMYDVLMDPGLSLAAILSPCEGITVAPAHLNMVAVE
;
A
#
# COMPACT_ATOMS: atom_id res chain seq x y z
N MET A 1 3.94 19.62 -4.62
CA MET A 1 4.74 18.58 -3.96
C MET A 1 3.87 17.94 -2.89
N GLY A 2 3.77 16.60 -2.84
CA GLY A 2 2.98 15.89 -1.81
C GLY A 2 3.77 15.69 -0.51
N ARG A 3 3.08 15.43 0.61
CA ARG A 3 3.72 15.05 1.88
C ARG A 3 3.79 13.53 1.98
N VAL A 4 4.97 12.98 2.29
CA VAL A 4 5.18 11.55 2.52
C VAL A 4 5.21 11.28 4.02
N LEU A 5 4.42 10.30 4.47
CA LEU A 5 4.35 9.85 5.86
C LEU A 5 4.63 8.35 5.90
N ALA A 6 5.67 7.95 6.63
CA ALA A 6 6.00 6.54 6.84
C ALA A 6 5.56 6.10 8.24
N VAL A 7 4.82 4.99 8.33
CA VAL A 7 4.40 4.38 9.60
C VAL A 7 5.24 3.11 9.81
N ALA A 8 6.29 3.22 10.60
CA ALA A 8 7.29 2.17 10.80
C ALA A 8 7.48 1.80 12.27
N ASN A 9 7.61 0.50 12.53
CA ASN A 9 7.95 -0.07 13.83
C ASN A 9 8.36 -1.55 13.62
N MET A 10 9.51 -1.95 14.17
CA MET A 10 10.07 -3.31 14.02
C MET A 10 9.22 -4.38 14.71
N LYS A 11 8.41 -4.02 15.71
CA LYS A 11 7.53 -4.98 16.40
C LYS A 11 6.28 -5.29 15.56
N GLY A 12 5.98 -6.58 15.42
CA GLY A 12 4.71 -7.06 14.84
C GLY A 12 3.50 -6.77 15.72
N GLY A 13 2.33 -6.58 15.12
CA GLY A 13 1.06 -6.44 15.87
C GLY A 13 0.88 -5.14 16.66
N VAL A 14 1.66 -4.09 16.37
CA VAL A 14 1.58 -2.78 17.08
C VAL A 14 0.66 -1.76 16.41
N GLY A 15 -0.16 -2.19 15.44
CA GLY A 15 -1.17 -1.33 14.79
C GLY A 15 -0.67 -0.44 13.64
N LYS A 16 0.50 -0.69 13.05
CA LYS A 16 1.01 0.09 11.90
C LYS A 16 0.01 0.17 10.75
N THR A 17 -0.48 -0.97 10.29
CA THR A 17 -1.47 -1.09 9.21
C THR A 17 -2.78 -0.42 9.62
N THR A 18 -3.24 -0.66 10.85
CA THR A 18 -4.48 -0.08 11.38
C THR A 18 -4.42 1.45 11.37
N VAL A 19 -3.33 2.04 11.87
CA VAL A 19 -3.12 3.50 11.87
C VAL A 19 -3.05 4.01 10.44
N THR A 20 -2.35 3.32 9.54
CA THR A 20 -2.18 3.74 8.15
C THR A 20 -3.52 3.79 7.40
N VAL A 21 -4.32 2.73 7.48
CA VAL A 21 -5.64 2.65 6.84
C VAL A 21 -6.58 3.72 7.39
N ASN A 22 -6.69 3.83 8.72
CA ASN A 22 -7.62 4.79 9.34
C ASN A 22 -7.19 6.25 9.13
N LEU A 23 -5.89 6.54 9.15
CA LEU A 23 -5.38 7.87 8.80
C LEU A 23 -5.67 8.20 7.33
N GLY A 24 -5.48 7.23 6.43
CA GLY A 24 -5.83 7.36 5.02
C GLY A 24 -7.31 7.67 4.81
N ALA A 25 -8.20 6.87 5.40
CA ALA A 25 -9.64 7.08 5.33
C ALA A 25 -10.05 8.46 5.88
N ALA A 26 -9.55 8.83 7.07
CA ALA A 26 -9.85 10.12 7.68
C ALA A 26 -9.36 11.32 6.86
N LEU A 27 -8.26 11.16 6.10
CA LEU A 27 -7.78 12.20 5.17
C LEU A 27 -8.61 12.24 3.88
N ALA A 28 -9.01 11.09 3.35
CA ALA A 28 -9.89 10.99 2.18
C ALA A 28 -11.26 11.65 2.44
N GLU A 29 -11.86 11.40 3.60
CA GLU A 29 -13.10 12.05 4.05
C GLU A 29 -12.99 13.58 4.11
N ARG A 30 -11.77 14.11 4.33
CA ARG A 30 -11.47 15.55 4.31
C ARG A 30 -11.14 16.07 2.90
N GLY A 31 -11.41 15.29 1.86
CA GLY A 31 -11.18 15.65 0.46
C GLY A 31 -9.70 15.65 0.05
N GLN A 32 -8.81 15.03 0.85
CA GLN A 32 -7.41 14.92 0.46
C GLN A 32 -7.23 13.84 -0.59
N ARG A 33 -6.44 14.13 -1.63
CA ARG A 33 -5.96 13.11 -2.57
C ARG A 33 -4.74 12.43 -1.97
N LEU A 34 -4.82 11.12 -1.76
CA LEU A 34 -3.73 10.36 -1.17
C LEU A 34 -3.52 9.01 -1.86
N LEU A 35 -2.29 8.53 -1.71
CA LEU A 35 -1.85 7.20 -2.11
C LEU A 35 -1.40 6.47 -0.85
N LEU A 36 -2.03 5.34 -0.55
CA LEU A 36 -1.50 4.38 0.43
C LEU A 36 -0.54 3.44 -0.29
N VAL A 37 0.64 3.23 0.27
CA VAL A 37 1.62 2.28 -0.26
C VAL A 37 1.76 1.15 0.76
N ASP A 38 1.44 -0.06 0.35
CA ASP A 38 1.64 -1.26 1.14
C ASP A 38 3.06 -1.80 0.88
N MET A 39 3.84 -1.93 1.95
CA MET A 39 5.23 -2.39 1.91
C MET A 39 5.43 -3.63 2.78
N ASP A 40 4.36 -4.24 3.28
CA ASP A 40 4.39 -5.45 4.10
C ASP A 40 4.05 -6.64 3.20
N PRO A 41 4.91 -7.67 3.07
CA PRO A 41 4.63 -8.83 2.21
C PRO A 41 3.34 -9.58 2.61
N GLN A 42 2.89 -9.46 3.86
CA GLN A 42 1.62 -10.03 4.30
C GLN A 42 0.40 -9.33 3.71
N SER A 43 0.60 -8.17 3.07
CA SER A 43 -0.42 -7.44 2.31
C SER A 43 -1.66 -7.06 3.12
N ASN A 44 -1.51 -6.90 4.44
CA ASN A 44 -2.61 -6.65 5.36
C ASN A 44 -3.33 -5.33 5.05
N LEU A 45 -2.63 -4.32 4.53
CA LEU A 45 -3.26 -3.06 4.12
C LEU A 45 -4.13 -3.29 2.90
N SER A 46 -3.56 -3.95 1.88
CA SER A 46 -4.24 -4.22 0.61
C SER A 46 -5.49 -5.08 0.80
N ILE A 47 -5.36 -6.20 1.54
CA ILE A 47 -6.47 -7.10 1.87
C ILE A 47 -7.52 -6.39 2.72
N GLY A 48 -7.09 -5.61 3.72
CA GLY A 48 -8.00 -4.85 4.58
C GLY A 48 -8.84 -3.80 3.84
N LEU A 49 -8.40 -3.37 2.65
CA LEU A 49 -9.11 -2.47 1.74
C LEU A 49 -9.85 -3.21 0.61
N GLY A 50 -9.97 -4.54 0.69
CA GLY A 50 -10.74 -5.34 -0.26
C GLY A 50 -10.03 -5.62 -1.60
N ILE A 51 -8.71 -5.39 -1.69
CA ILE A 51 -7.93 -5.70 -2.90
C ILE A 51 -7.66 -7.20 -2.94
N ASP A 52 -8.03 -7.85 -4.05
CA ASP A 52 -7.67 -9.25 -4.32
C ASP A 52 -6.21 -9.34 -4.76
N VAL A 53 -5.32 -9.52 -3.77
CA VAL A 53 -3.88 -9.57 -3.98
C VAL A 53 -3.42 -10.81 -4.75
N VAL A 54 -4.22 -11.87 -4.81
CA VAL A 54 -3.88 -13.10 -5.55
C VAL A 54 -4.11 -12.92 -7.05
N ALA A 55 -5.09 -12.07 -7.41
CA ALA A 55 -5.40 -11.74 -8.80
C ALA A 55 -4.48 -10.65 -9.39
N LEU A 56 -3.62 -10.02 -8.59
CA LEU A 56 -2.71 -8.98 -9.06
C LEU A 56 -1.65 -9.56 -9.99
N SER A 57 -1.54 -9.00 -11.19
CA SER A 57 -0.44 -9.31 -12.11
C SER A 57 0.88 -8.63 -11.72
N GLN A 58 0.80 -7.49 -11.03
CA GLN A 58 1.93 -6.68 -10.61
C GLN A 58 1.63 -5.98 -9.28
N SER A 59 2.68 -5.69 -8.51
CA SER A 59 2.62 -5.11 -7.17
C SER A 59 3.83 -4.22 -6.89
N MET A 60 3.94 -3.71 -5.66
CA MET A 60 5.11 -2.99 -5.20
C MET A 60 6.41 -3.78 -5.36
N TYR A 61 6.36 -5.12 -5.30
CA TYR A 61 7.52 -5.96 -5.60
C TYR A 61 8.09 -5.66 -6.99
N ASP A 62 7.24 -5.68 -8.02
CA ASP A 62 7.66 -5.53 -9.42
C ASP A 62 8.22 -4.13 -9.67
N VAL A 63 7.63 -3.10 -9.06
CA VAL A 63 8.11 -1.72 -9.15
C VAL A 63 9.49 -1.56 -8.49
N LEU A 64 9.77 -2.30 -7.42
CA LEU A 64 11.08 -2.28 -6.75
C LEU A 64 12.15 -3.06 -7.53
N MET A 65 11.75 -4.10 -8.26
CA MET A 65 12.65 -4.98 -9.00
C MET A 65 12.94 -4.50 -10.44
N ASP A 66 12.00 -3.82 -11.08
CA ASP A 66 12.12 -3.30 -12.45
C ASP A 66 12.10 -1.77 -12.45
N PRO A 67 13.26 -1.10 -12.63
CA PRO A 67 13.34 0.36 -12.74
C PRO A 67 12.57 0.95 -13.92
N GLY A 68 12.20 0.14 -14.92
CA GLY A 68 11.37 0.54 -16.05
C GLY A 68 9.87 0.52 -15.74
N LEU A 69 9.43 -0.14 -14.67
CA LEU A 69 8.04 -0.23 -14.30
C LEU A 69 7.59 0.98 -13.48
N SER A 70 6.61 1.71 -14.02
CA SER A 70 6.04 2.86 -13.31
C SER A 70 5.14 2.41 -12.16
N LEU A 71 5.22 3.12 -11.02
CA LEU A 71 4.28 2.96 -9.91
C LEU A 71 2.81 3.09 -10.34
N ALA A 72 2.54 3.89 -11.38
CA ALA A 72 1.19 4.07 -11.91
C ALA A 72 0.57 2.77 -12.46
N ALA A 73 1.40 1.80 -12.87
CA ALA A 73 0.94 0.54 -13.46
C ALA A 73 0.26 -0.39 -12.44
N ILE A 74 0.50 -0.20 -11.14
CA ILE A 74 0.00 -1.08 -10.08
C ILE A 74 -1.09 -0.43 -9.21
N LEU A 75 -1.49 0.81 -9.52
CA LEU A 75 -2.41 1.56 -8.67
C LEU A 75 -3.83 0.96 -8.72
N SER A 76 -4.36 0.68 -7.53
CA SER A 76 -5.70 0.13 -7.32
C SER A 76 -6.58 1.18 -6.63
N PRO A 77 -7.65 1.66 -7.27
CA PRO A 77 -8.63 2.55 -6.62
C PRO A 77 -9.46 1.80 -5.57
N CYS A 78 -9.71 2.43 -4.43
CA CYS A 78 -10.58 1.91 -3.36
C CYS A 78 -11.28 3.07 -2.64
N GLU A 79 -12.60 3.23 -2.82
CA GLU A 79 -13.46 4.16 -2.09
C GLU A 79 -12.86 5.55 -1.76
N GLY A 80 -12.35 6.26 -2.78
CA GLY A 80 -11.77 7.61 -2.62
C GLY A 80 -10.30 7.64 -2.18
N ILE A 81 -9.69 6.47 -1.97
CA ILE A 81 -8.26 6.25 -1.75
C ILE A 81 -7.68 5.55 -2.98
N THR A 82 -6.42 5.83 -3.29
CA THR A 82 -5.64 5.01 -4.24
C THR A 82 -4.62 4.19 -3.44
N VAL A 83 -4.42 2.93 -3.83
CA VAL A 83 -3.51 2.01 -3.15
C VAL A 83 -2.46 1.50 -4.14
N ALA A 84 -1.20 1.48 -3.72
CA ALA A 84 -0.15 0.69 -4.35
C ALA A 84 0.02 -0.60 -3.52
N PRO A 85 -0.47 -1.75 -4.01
CA PRO A 85 -0.58 -2.97 -3.22
C PRO A 85 0.75 -3.70 -3.10
N ALA A 86 0.89 -4.43 -2.00
CA ALA A 86 1.98 -5.38 -1.77
C ALA A 86 1.61 -6.76 -2.31
N HIS A 87 2.61 -7.63 -2.36
CA HIS A 87 2.43 -9.04 -2.67
C HIS A 87 3.43 -9.88 -1.86
N LEU A 88 3.10 -11.16 -1.62
CA LEU A 88 3.95 -12.09 -0.86
C LEU A 88 5.37 -12.20 -1.42
N ASN A 89 5.56 -11.95 -2.72
CA ASN A 89 6.87 -11.94 -3.36
C ASN A 89 7.85 -10.93 -2.74
N MET A 90 7.35 -9.90 -2.04
CA MET A 90 8.19 -8.93 -1.32
C MET A 90 9.03 -9.55 -0.19
N VAL A 91 8.72 -10.77 0.29
CA VAL A 91 9.59 -11.50 1.24
C VAL A 91 11.01 -11.69 0.68
N ALA A 92 11.18 -11.72 -0.65
CA ALA A 92 12.50 -11.81 -1.28
C ALA A 92 13.32 -10.50 -1.22
N VAL A 93 12.72 -9.39 -0.78
CA VAL A 93 13.28 -8.03 -0.83
C VAL A 93 13.45 -7.40 0.57
N GLU A 94 12.89 -8.03 1.61
CA GLU A 94 13.13 -7.67 3.02
C GLU A 94 14.49 -8.18 3.55
#